data_AF-A0A418FHE5-F1
#
_entry.id   AF-A0A418FHE5-F1
#
_cell.length_a   1.000
_cell.length_b   1.000
_cell.length_c   1.000
_cell.angle_alpha   90.00
_cell.angle_beta   90.00
_cell.angle_gamma   90.00
#
_symmetry.space_group_name_H-M   'P 1'
#
loop_
_entity.id
_entity.type
_entity.pdbx_description
1 polymer ?
#
loop_
_entity_poly.entity_id
_entity_poly.type
_entity_poly.pdbx_seq_one_letter_code
_entity_poly.pdbx_strand_id
1 'polypeptide(L)'
;MSLIGFDLTSYSATSIQSIVHLQDASAQGLTALTCSEPGSFQSSLLALPLALYWPLQDHVSALVVDASGRGRHGINVKCPVQKPFAVKFSRFNTGLQLVPLTPPRSLSSGVSTSTSWTLQWLLRWHDQAVEALGPPNAAPSTPFLHLSPSPDQPLLFHLAYTDALTLEWLGPPDTTVVAAGSSASDSLAVDTTYHMALVSASGVVTCFVNGVAVFETRPLTTNPILLDSFEFAVAPSPRSSILPLLSHVALVTRALSAEELHALARAAVPSPRLVAGGADDFVDLSVTCLESVASEDSGHRVSAVHLWSGDFFDGVQLTYANTSTGVVTPGRAWATTTAAGAAKQTLQLLEDEFIVQVRGRRGAWMDQMSVTTNFGRSLTGGGTGGGPFDVFIPAGYMARAFSFDIGDHVNQPVVFSLTWVVVVRYLTNLADKPDNETFHKIKATNSYFQKNVAPLGGHLDAVFDACGFDHVEEDGGDVFFVYRKHAAPPHAVRRALYDIATFLAVEK
;
A
#
# COMPACT_ATOMS: atom_id res chain seq x y z
N MET A 1 28.96 30.66 -21.94
CA MET A 1 29.39 30.21 -20.59
C MET A 1 29.93 28.80 -20.73
N SER A 2 31.25 28.63 -20.73
CA SER A 2 31.92 27.34 -20.84
C SER A 2 31.90 26.62 -19.50
N LEU A 3 31.40 25.39 -19.46
CA LEU A 3 31.51 24.50 -18.31
C LEU A 3 33.00 24.24 -18.02
N ILE A 4 33.47 24.78 -16.90
CA ILE A 4 34.79 24.49 -16.33
C ILE A 4 34.76 23.04 -15.82
N GLY A 5 35.72 22.22 -16.27
CA GLY A 5 36.32 21.18 -15.42
C GLY A 5 35.69 19.77 -15.39
N PHE A 6 35.19 19.21 -16.50
CA PHE A 6 34.99 17.75 -16.55
C PHE A 6 36.31 17.08 -16.97
N ASP A 7 37.10 16.64 -15.98
CA ASP A 7 38.30 15.85 -16.23
C ASP A 7 37.92 14.39 -16.49
N LEU A 8 37.86 14.05 -17.78
CA LEU A 8 37.57 12.71 -18.28
C LEU A 8 38.52 11.65 -17.70
N THR A 9 39.77 12.02 -17.42
CA THR A 9 40.82 11.10 -16.95
C THR A 9 40.57 10.73 -15.50
N SER A 10 40.34 11.75 -14.65
CA SER A 10 39.98 11.52 -13.25
C SER A 10 38.66 10.74 -13.15
N TYR A 11 37.64 11.11 -13.91
CA TYR A 11 36.36 10.39 -13.94
C TYR A 11 36.52 8.91 -14.36
N SER A 12 37.29 8.66 -15.43
CA SER A 12 37.57 7.30 -15.91
C SER A 12 38.37 6.49 -14.88
N ALA A 13 39.39 7.09 -14.26
CA ALA A 13 40.19 6.45 -13.22
C ALA A 13 39.33 6.09 -11.99
N THR A 14 38.45 6.99 -11.54
CA THR A 14 37.53 6.72 -10.44
C THR A 14 36.52 5.63 -10.80
N SER A 15 35.97 5.65 -12.02
CA SER A 15 35.06 4.60 -12.49
C SER A 15 35.74 3.23 -12.58
N ILE A 16 36.99 3.17 -13.06
CA ILE A 16 37.78 1.93 -13.11
C ILE A 16 38.07 1.41 -11.69
N GLN A 17 38.44 2.29 -10.75
CA GLN A 17 38.61 1.90 -9.34
C GLN A 17 37.31 1.36 -8.73
N SER A 18 36.15 1.96 -9.05
CA SER A 18 34.85 1.46 -8.61
C SER A 18 34.54 0.06 -9.15
N ILE A 19 34.99 -0.29 -10.36
CA ILE A 19 34.83 -1.64 -10.94
C ILE A 19 35.63 -2.69 -10.17
N VAL A 20 36.82 -2.35 -9.65
CA VAL A 20 37.63 -3.28 -8.85
C VAL A 20 36.88 -3.72 -7.59
N HIS A 21 36.09 -2.82 -6.98
CA HIS A 21 35.26 -3.15 -5.81
C HIS A 21 34.01 -4.00 -6.14
N LEU A 22 33.72 -4.23 -7.43
CA LEU A 22 32.62 -5.05 -7.90
C LEU A 22 33.06 -6.46 -8.34
N GLN A 23 34.32 -6.84 -8.15
CA GLN A 23 34.83 -8.17 -8.54
C GLN A 23 34.06 -9.32 -7.87
N ASP A 24 33.55 -9.10 -6.67
CA ASP A 24 32.77 -10.07 -5.91
C ASP A 24 31.25 -9.93 -6.13
N ALA A 25 30.78 -9.02 -6.98
CA ALA A 25 29.36 -8.83 -7.26
C ALA A 25 28.81 -9.95 -8.15
N SER A 26 27.62 -10.47 -7.84
CA SER A 26 26.93 -11.40 -8.74
C SER A 26 26.45 -10.72 -10.01
N ALA A 27 26.15 -11.52 -11.05
CA ALA A 27 25.52 -11.02 -12.28
C ALA A 27 24.20 -10.28 -12.01
N GLN A 28 23.42 -10.72 -11.01
CA GLN A 28 22.19 -10.05 -10.58
C GLN A 28 22.48 -8.71 -9.90
N GLY A 29 23.49 -8.66 -9.02
CA GLY A 29 23.97 -7.42 -8.40
C GLY A 29 24.42 -6.39 -9.44
N LEU A 30 25.11 -6.83 -10.50
CA LEU A 30 25.50 -5.95 -11.62
C LEU A 30 24.32 -5.53 -12.49
N THR A 31 23.33 -6.40 -12.68
CA THR A 31 22.10 -6.05 -13.42
C THR A 31 21.34 -4.93 -12.73
N ALA A 32 21.45 -4.82 -11.40
CA ALA A 32 20.83 -3.75 -10.64
C ALA A 32 21.41 -2.35 -10.91
N LEU A 33 22.57 -2.26 -11.58
CA LEU A 33 23.17 -0.99 -12.06
C LEU A 33 22.61 -0.53 -13.41
N THR A 34 21.78 -1.35 -14.06
CA THR A 34 21.20 -0.99 -15.35
C THR A 34 20.11 0.08 -15.20
N CYS A 35 19.91 0.86 -16.26
CA CYS A 35 18.92 1.95 -16.25
C CYS A 35 17.52 1.39 -16.01
N SER A 36 16.89 1.84 -14.93
CA SER A 36 15.50 1.54 -14.62
C SER A 36 14.55 2.19 -15.62
N GLU A 37 13.42 1.54 -15.90
CA GLU A 37 12.36 2.11 -16.74
C GLU A 37 11.89 3.48 -16.19
N PRO A 38 11.72 4.50 -17.04
CA PRO A 38 11.21 5.80 -16.61
C PRO A 38 9.87 5.69 -15.89
N GLY A 39 9.75 6.31 -14.73
CA GLY A 39 8.53 6.27 -13.90
C GLY A 39 8.40 5.03 -13.00
N SER A 40 9.33 4.07 -13.08
CA SER A 40 9.44 2.98 -12.10
C SER A 40 9.86 3.52 -10.74
N PHE A 41 9.55 2.77 -9.68
CA PHE A 41 10.02 3.06 -8.32
C PHE A 41 11.54 3.28 -8.26
N GLN A 42 12.32 2.42 -8.93
CA GLN A 42 13.78 2.53 -8.95
C GLN A 42 14.23 3.84 -9.60
N SER A 43 13.59 4.25 -10.71
CA SER A 43 13.91 5.52 -11.38
C SER A 43 13.60 6.73 -10.50
N SER A 44 12.46 6.71 -9.80
CA SER A 44 12.06 7.75 -8.86
C SER A 44 13.01 7.86 -7.68
N LEU A 45 13.49 6.72 -7.17
CA LEU A 45 14.44 6.67 -6.07
C LEU A 45 15.83 7.16 -6.49
N LEU A 46 16.31 6.77 -7.67
CA LEU A 46 17.58 7.21 -8.25
C LEU A 46 17.61 8.71 -8.57
N ALA A 47 16.44 9.33 -8.75
CA ALA A 47 16.32 10.78 -8.94
C ALA A 47 16.50 11.58 -7.63
N LEU A 48 16.52 10.92 -6.47
CA LEU A 48 16.72 11.56 -5.18
C LEU A 48 18.21 11.79 -4.87
N PRO A 49 18.56 12.71 -3.95
CA PRO A 49 19.93 12.90 -3.50
C PRO A 49 20.35 11.73 -2.58
N LEU A 50 20.81 10.64 -3.18
CA LEU A 50 21.18 9.41 -2.48
C LEU A 50 22.61 9.46 -1.91
N ALA A 51 22.74 8.97 -0.68
CA ALA A 51 24.01 8.54 -0.09
C ALA A 51 24.34 7.08 -0.46
N LEU A 52 23.33 6.22 -0.51
CA LEU A 52 23.42 4.83 -0.98
C LEU A 52 22.06 4.31 -1.44
N TYR A 53 22.07 3.26 -2.25
CA TYR A 53 20.88 2.50 -2.59
C TYR A 53 21.20 1.04 -2.91
N TRP A 54 20.58 0.12 -2.18
CA TRP A 54 20.71 -1.32 -2.31
C TRP A 54 19.39 -1.96 -2.75
N PRO A 55 19.29 -2.43 -4.00
CA PRO A 55 18.13 -3.20 -4.48
C PRO A 55 17.96 -4.56 -3.78
N LEU A 56 19.03 -5.12 -3.19
CA LEU A 56 19.06 -6.40 -2.46
C LEU A 56 18.74 -7.65 -3.31
N GLN A 57 19.24 -7.68 -4.55
CA GLN A 57 19.08 -8.80 -5.50
C GLN A 57 20.21 -9.85 -5.45
N ASP A 58 21.29 -9.60 -4.70
CA ASP A 58 22.44 -10.53 -4.59
C ASP A 58 22.24 -11.53 -3.45
N HIS A 59 22.38 -12.82 -3.76
CA HIS A 59 22.19 -13.94 -2.82
C HIS A 59 23.43 -14.84 -2.69
N VAL A 60 24.45 -14.60 -3.52
CA VAL A 60 25.63 -15.48 -3.58
C VAL A 60 26.85 -14.79 -2.99
N SER A 61 26.87 -13.45 -3.03
CA SER A 61 27.96 -12.65 -2.49
C SER A 61 27.65 -12.11 -1.09
N ALA A 62 28.71 -11.92 -0.30
CA ALA A 62 28.67 -11.09 0.90
C ALA A 62 28.57 -9.59 0.56
N LEU A 63 28.79 -9.22 -0.71
CA LEU A 63 28.71 -7.85 -1.21
C LEU A 63 27.28 -7.49 -1.61
N VAL A 64 26.78 -6.35 -1.11
CA VAL A 64 25.55 -5.74 -1.61
C VAL A 64 25.89 -4.52 -2.45
N VAL A 65 25.55 -4.59 -3.74
CA VAL A 65 25.89 -3.53 -4.72
C VAL A 65 25.12 -2.24 -4.41
N ASP A 66 25.83 -1.11 -4.48
CA ASP A 66 25.27 0.23 -4.37
C ASP A 66 24.94 0.78 -5.74
N ALA A 67 23.65 0.84 -6.05
CA ALA A 67 23.12 1.35 -7.30
C ALA A 67 23.07 2.88 -7.37
N SER A 68 23.36 3.60 -6.28
CA SER A 68 23.43 5.07 -6.31
C SER A 68 24.68 5.61 -7.04
N GLY A 69 25.67 4.75 -7.31
CA GLY A 69 26.94 5.14 -7.91
C GLY A 69 27.90 5.85 -6.93
N ARG A 70 27.65 5.79 -5.62
CA ARG A 70 28.50 6.41 -4.58
C ARG A 70 29.55 5.45 -4.00
N GLY A 71 29.57 4.19 -4.45
CA GLY A 71 30.53 3.17 -4.02
C GLY A 71 30.30 2.70 -2.58
N ARG A 72 29.11 2.94 -2.00
CA ARG A 72 28.77 2.55 -0.64
C ARG A 72 28.15 1.16 -0.60
N HIS A 73 28.93 0.18 -1.05
CA HIS A 73 28.52 -1.22 -1.04
C HIS A 73 28.24 -1.68 0.39
N GLY A 74 27.16 -2.44 0.57
CA GLY A 74 26.79 -3.01 1.86
C GLY A 74 27.58 -4.29 2.13
N ILE A 75 27.79 -4.59 3.40
CA ILE A 75 28.37 -5.86 3.85
C ILE A 75 27.24 -6.72 4.38
N ASN A 76 27.07 -7.89 3.78
CA ASN A 76 26.10 -8.91 4.17
C ASN A 76 26.82 -10.09 4.82
N VAL A 77 26.53 -10.33 6.10
CA VAL A 77 27.18 -11.39 6.86
C VAL A 77 26.38 -12.70 6.77
N LYS A 78 27.06 -13.78 6.34
CA LYS A 78 26.56 -15.18 6.29
C LYS A 78 25.49 -15.54 5.24
N CYS A 79 25.43 -14.80 4.14
CA CYS A 79 24.59 -15.02 2.94
C CYS A 79 23.07 -15.19 3.20
N PRO A 80 22.20 -14.47 2.49
CA PRO A 80 20.79 -14.41 2.83
C PRO A 80 19.99 -15.61 2.31
N VAL A 81 18.82 -15.86 2.90
CA VAL A 81 17.78 -16.60 2.18
C VAL A 81 17.11 -15.61 1.24
N GLN A 82 17.40 -15.71 -0.05
CA GLN A 82 16.66 -14.98 -1.07
C GLN A 82 15.22 -15.47 -1.07
N LYS A 83 14.28 -14.55 -0.95
CA LYS A 83 12.85 -14.85 -1.07
C LYS A 83 12.22 -13.95 -2.14
N PRO A 84 11.24 -14.44 -2.90
CA PRO A 84 10.42 -13.60 -3.75
C PRO A 84 9.83 -12.43 -2.94
N PHE A 85 9.87 -11.23 -3.52
CA PHE A 85 9.38 -10.02 -2.87
C PHE A 85 8.36 -9.34 -3.78
N ALA A 86 7.13 -9.17 -3.31
CA ALA A 86 6.05 -8.66 -4.13
C ALA A 86 6.16 -7.14 -4.31
N VAL A 87 6.33 -6.67 -5.55
CA VAL A 87 6.36 -5.25 -5.92
C VAL A 87 5.64 -5.02 -7.25
N LYS A 88 5.29 -3.77 -7.56
CA LYS A 88 4.63 -3.39 -8.82
C LYS A 88 5.54 -3.43 -10.05
N PHE A 89 6.81 -3.08 -9.88
CA PHE A 89 7.73 -2.81 -10.99
C PHE A 89 8.52 -4.03 -11.47
N SER A 90 8.49 -5.16 -10.75
CA SER A 90 9.16 -6.38 -11.19
C SER A 90 8.56 -7.63 -10.53
N ARG A 91 8.18 -8.61 -11.35
CA ARG A 91 7.71 -9.92 -10.89
C ARG A 91 8.83 -10.82 -10.38
N PHE A 92 10.08 -10.50 -10.72
CA PHE A 92 11.27 -11.25 -10.35
C PHE A 92 12.02 -10.57 -9.19
N ASN A 93 11.41 -9.58 -8.54
CA ASN A 93 12.05 -8.91 -7.42
C ASN A 93 12.24 -9.89 -6.26
N THR A 94 13.38 -9.74 -5.58
CA THR A 94 13.73 -10.55 -4.42
C THR A 94 14.14 -9.66 -3.26
N GLY A 95 14.03 -10.23 -2.07
CA GLY A 95 14.49 -9.59 -0.85
C GLY A 95 15.38 -10.48 -0.01
N LEU A 96 15.91 -9.85 1.03
CA LEU A 96 16.81 -10.40 2.03
C LEU A 96 16.02 -10.76 3.29
N GLN A 97 15.86 -12.04 3.60
CA GLN A 97 15.23 -12.44 4.87
C GLN A 97 16.26 -12.34 6.00
N LEU A 98 15.98 -11.54 7.02
CA LEU A 98 16.77 -11.54 8.25
C LEU A 98 16.45 -12.79 9.05
N VAL A 99 17.48 -13.51 9.49
CA VAL A 99 17.31 -14.78 10.22
C VAL A 99 18.02 -14.69 11.58
N PRO A 100 17.34 -15.08 12.67
CA PRO A 100 17.87 -15.09 14.03
C PRO A 100 18.92 -16.20 14.27
N LEU A 101 20.10 -16.09 13.64
CA LEU A 101 21.22 -17.03 13.81
C LEU A 101 22.24 -16.53 14.85
N THR A 102 23.15 -17.40 15.28
CA THR A 102 24.31 -17.02 16.10
C THR A 102 25.62 -17.32 15.35
N PRO A 103 26.46 -16.30 15.06
CA PRO A 103 26.12 -14.88 15.01
C PRO A 103 25.01 -14.56 13.97
N PRO A 104 24.27 -13.45 14.15
CA PRO A 104 23.11 -13.10 13.34
C PRO A 104 23.50 -12.82 11.89
N ARG A 105 22.54 -12.97 10.98
CA ARG A 105 22.66 -12.42 9.63
C ARG A 105 22.36 -10.94 9.71
N SER A 106 23.29 -10.11 9.25
CA SER A 106 23.11 -8.68 9.27
C SER A 106 23.53 -8.02 7.96
N LEU A 107 22.88 -6.89 7.72
CA LEU A 107 23.17 -5.99 6.60
C LEU A 107 23.49 -4.62 7.21
N SER A 108 24.72 -4.15 7.02
CA SER A 108 25.18 -2.90 7.62
C SER A 108 25.98 -2.05 6.67
N SER A 109 26.06 -0.75 6.98
CA SER A 109 26.98 0.18 6.33
C SER A 109 27.30 1.36 7.23
N GLY A 110 28.57 1.79 7.15
CA GLY A 110 29.00 3.09 7.62
C GLY A 110 28.52 4.18 6.68
N VAL A 111 27.77 5.13 7.23
CA VAL A 111 27.28 6.32 6.58
C VAL A 111 27.77 7.59 7.27
N SER A 112 27.61 8.75 6.66
CA SER A 112 27.87 10.01 7.37
C SER A 112 26.91 11.03 6.82
N THR A 113 25.90 11.36 7.60
CA THR A 113 24.97 12.44 7.29
C THR A 113 25.41 13.71 7.99
N SER A 114 25.25 14.85 7.32
CA SER A 114 25.60 16.18 7.86
C SER A 114 24.38 16.99 8.28
N THR A 115 23.19 16.58 7.84
CA THR A 115 21.92 17.29 8.06
C THR A 115 20.77 16.27 8.17
N SER A 116 19.54 16.69 7.91
CA SER A 116 18.37 15.81 7.79
C SER A 116 18.60 14.67 6.81
N TRP A 117 17.97 13.53 7.06
CA TRP A 117 18.08 12.34 6.21
C TRP A 117 16.78 11.56 6.17
N THR A 118 16.67 10.66 5.20
CA THR A 118 15.59 9.68 5.11
C THR A 118 16.18 8.31 4.79
N LEU A 119 15.99 7.35 5.69
CA LEU A 119 16.30 5.94 5.46
C LEU A 119 15.01 5.23 5.06
N GLN A 120 14.92 4.75 3.82
CA GLN A 120 13.73 4.06 3.31
C GLN A 120 14.07 2.63 2.89
N TRP A 121 13.10 1.73 3.00
CA TRP A 121 13.20 0.35 2.55
C TRP A 121 11.83 -0.25 2.28
N LEU A 122 11.78 -1.34 1.51
CA LEU A 122 10.59 -2.18 1.40
C LEU A 122 10.66 -3.30 2.43
N LEU A 123 9.55 -3.55 3.11
CA LEU A 123 9.43 -4.53 4.17
C LEU A 123 8.26 -5.48 3.91
N ARG A 124 8.47 -6.77 4.13
CA ARG A 124 7.40 -7.77 4.23
C ARG A 124 7.67 -8.64 5.44
N TRP A 125 6.67 -8.83 6.29
CA TRP A 125 6.73 -9.79 7.37
C TRP A 125 6.39 -11.17 6.82
N HIS A 126 7.19 -12.18 7.13
CA HIS A 126 6.95 -13.55 6.68
C HIS A 126 6.83 -14.48 7.88
N ASP A 127 5.71 -15.19 7.98
CA ASP A 127 5.50 -16.19 9.02
C ASP A 127 6.20 -17.50 8.63
N GLN A 128 7.18 -17.91 9.43
CA GLN A 128 7.72 -19.25 9.36
C GLN A 128 6.86 -20.13 10.27
N ALA A 129 6.06 -21.01 9.69
CA ALA A 129 5.24 -22.00 10.40
C ALA A 129 6.10 -22.90 11.32
N VAL A 130 6.44 -22.38 12.50
CA VAL A 130 7.15 -23.07 13.58
C VAL A 130 6.20 -23.05 14.76
N GLU A 131 5.89 -24.23 15.30
CA GLU A 131 5.04 -24.37 16.49
C GLU A 131 5.59 -23.48 17.61
N ALA A 132 4.81 -22.47 18.00
CA ALA A 132 5.15 -21.56 19.08
C ALA A 132 5.29 -22.36 20.38
N LEU A 133 6.50 -22.45 20.92
CA LEU A 133 6.75 -23.06 22.23
C LEU A 133 6.41 -22.05 23.33
N GLY A 134 5.12 -22.02 23.71
CA GLY A 134 4.68 -21.51 25.01
C GLY A 134 3.65 -20.37 24.95
N PRO A 135 2.95 -20.11 26.07
CA PRO A 135 1.86 -19.13 26.15
C PRO A 135 2.37 -17.67 26.01
N PRO A 136 1.51 -16.76 25.51
CA PRO A 136 1.81 -15.34 25.35
C PRO A 136 1.81 -14.64 26.71
N ASN A 137 2.94 -14.65 27.42
CA ASN A 137 3.22 -13.63 28.42
C ASN A 137 3.94 -12.48 27.70
N ALA A 138 3.52 -11.22 27.97
CA ALA A 138 4.05 -9.97 27.41
C ALA A 138 5.51 -10.09 26.95
N ALA A 139 5.70 -10.42 25.67
CA ALA A 139 7.02 -10.63 25.12
C ALA A 139 7.68 -9.27 24.86
N PRO A 140 9.00 -9.14 25.07
CA PRO A 140 9.71 -7.93 24.67
C PRO A 140 9.67 -7.78 23.15
N SER A 141 9.50 -6.54 22.68
CA SER A 141 9.64 -6.14 21.27
C SER A 141 10.94 -6.70 20.67
N THR A 142 10.90 -7.16 19.42
CA THR A 142 12.07 -7.69 18.72
C THR A 142 12.72 -6.60 17.85
N PRO A 143 13.92 -6.09 18.21
CA PRO A 143 14.66 -5.15 17.37
C PRO A 143 15.08 -5.78 16.04
N PHE A 144 14.96 -5.03 14.96
CA PHE A 144 15.42 -5.48 13.64
C PHE A 144 16.23 -4.44 12.85
N LEU A 145 16.18 -3.17 13.26
CA LEU A 145 16.99 -2.08 12.70
C LEU A 145 17.65 -1.32 13.85
N HIS A 146 18.95 -1.15 13.72
CA HIS A 146 19.84 -0.49 14.67
C HIS A 146 20.45 0.74 13.99
N LEU A 147 20.44 1.88 14.67
CA LEU A 147 20.97 3.15 14.16
C LEU A 147 21.98 3.71 15.14
N SER A 148 23.15 4.12 14.62
CA SER A 148 24.22 4.73 15.39
C SER A 148 24.47 6.16 14.88
N PRO A 149 24.36 7.19 15.74
CA PRO A 149 24.47 8.58 15.33
C PRO A 149 25.90 9.13 15.32
N SER A 150 26.85 8.44 15.97
CA SER A 150 28.25 8.83 16.03
C SER A 150 29.14 7.61 16.28
N PRO A 151 30.35 7.55 15.70
CA PRO A 151 31.30 6.49 15.99
C PRO A 151 31.83 6.58 17.44
N ASP A 152 31.79 7.78 18.04
CA ASP A 152 32.34 8.07 19.36
C ASP A 152 31.29 8.00 20.49
N GLN A 153 30.00 7.82 20.16
CA GLN A 153 28.91 7.67 21.14
C GLN A 153 28.07 6.42 20.86
N PRO A 154 27.94 5.49 21.82
CA PRO A 154 27.20 4.23 21.64
C PRO A 154 25.68 4.39 21.78
N LEU A 155 25.13 5.60 21.58
CA LEU A 155 23.68 5.82 21.64
C LEU A 155 23.02 5.11 20.48
N LEU A 156 22.64 3.84 20.69
CA LEU A 156 21.96 3.02 19.72
C LEU A 156 20.46 3.27 19.82
N PHE A 157 19.86 3.65 18.70
CA PHE A 157 18.42 3.63 18.54
C PHE A 157 18.00 2.35 17.85
N HIS A 158 16.85 1.83 18.23
CA HIS A 158 16.30 0.62 17.62
C HIS A 158 14.89 0.86 17.11
N LEU A 159 14.61 0.30 15.94
CA LEU A 159 13.25 0.02 15.50
C LEU A 159 12.98 -1.46 15.73
N ALA A 160 11.92 -1.73 16.49
CA ALA A 160 11.49 -3.06 16.87
C ALA A 160 10.05 -3.33 16.40
N TYR A 161 9.66 -4.60 16.36
CA TYR A 161 8.28 -5.01 16.19
C TYR A 161 7.79 -5.81 17.39
N THR A 162 6.50 -5.71 17.72
CA THR A 162 5.84 -6.49 18.78
C THR A 162 5.25 -7.79 18.23
N ASP A 163 4.79 -8.68 19.10
CA ASP A 163 4.01 -9.87 18.69
C ASP A 163 2.70 -9.47 17.98
N ALA A 164 2.19 -8.27 18.25
CA ALA A 164 1.05 -7.69 17.55
C ALA A 164 1.45 -6.99 16.23
N LEU A 165 2.70 -7.14 15.77
CA LEU A 165 3.26 -6.50 14.57
C LEU A 165 3.11 -4.99 14.52
N THR A 166 3.08 -4.34 15.69
CA THR A 166 3.20 -2.90 15.81
C THR A 166 4.69 -2.53 15.83
N LEU A 167 5.02 -1.36 15.29
CA LEU A 167 6.39 -0.85 15.31
C LEU A 167 6.66 -0.06 16.59
N GLU A 168 7.85 -0.20 17.15
CA GLU A 168 8.27 0.53 18.34
C GLU A 168 9.66 1.13 18.16
N TRP A 169 9.79 2.40 18.50
CA TRP A 169 11.07 3.09 18.62
C TRP A 169 11.60 2.95 20.04
N LEU A 170 12.76 2.31 20.17
CA LEU A 170 13.44 2.14 21.44
C LEU A 170 14.67 3.06 21.46
N GLY A 171 14.71 3.92 22.49
CA GLY A 171 15.87 4.77 22.77
C GLY A 171 17.05 3.99 23.36
N PRO A 172 18.19 4.66 23.57
CA PRO A 172 19.37 4.06 24.15
C PRO A 172 19.09 3.53 25.56
N PRO A 173 19.65 2.36 25.94
CA PRO A 173 19.32 1.66 27.18
C PRO A 173 19.70 2.38 28.49
N ASP A 174 20.52 3.45 28.42
CA ASP A 174 21.18 4.05 29.61
C ASP A 174 20.63 5.42 30.06
N THR A 175 19.53 5.93 29.48
CA THR A 175 18.93 7.15 30.03
C THR A 175 17.97 6.82 31.16
N THR A 176 18.24 7.35 32.35
CA THR A 176 17.34 7.35 33.53
C THR A 176 16.01 8.09 33.29
N VAL A 177 15.91 8.78 32.16
CA VAL A 177 14.65 9.12 31.53
C VAL A 177 14.21 7.86 30.78
N VAL A 178 13.17 7.19 31.26
CA VAL A 178 12.37 6.27 30.44
C VAL A 178 12.03 7.04 29.17
N ALA A 179 12.82 6.89 28.12
CA ALA A 179 12.55 7.49 26.83
C ALA A 179 11.31 6.75 26.36
N ALA A 180 10.15 7.31 26.68
CA ALA A 180 8.85 6.74 26.38
C ALA A 180 8.89 6.31 24.91
N GLY A 181 8.95 5.00 24.68
CA GLY A 181 9.05 4.45 23.33
C GLY A 181 7.90 5.01 22.51
N SER A 182 8.20 5.49 21.31
CA SER A 182 7.14 5.88 20.38
C SER A 182 6.72 4.62 19.64
N SER A 183 5.48 4.17 19.84
CA SER A 183 4.92 3.01 19.16
C SER A 183 3.91 3.42 18.10
N ALA A 184 3.84 2.66 17.03
CA ALA A 184 2.75 2.72 16.08
C ALA A 184 1.48 2.16 16.74
N SER A 185 0.33 2.79 16.48
CA SER A 185 -0.96 2.32 16.96
C SER A 185 -1.46 1.08 16.20
N ASP A 186 -0.99 0.89 14.96
CA ASP A 186 -1.58 -0.04 14.01
C ASP A 186 -0.67 -1.25 13.80
N SER A 187 -1.29 -2.43 13.75
CA SER A 187 -0.63 -3.70 13.44
C SER A 187 -0.37 -3.80 11.93
N LEU A 188 0.81 -4.28 11.56
CA LEU A 188 1.15 -4.59 10.17
C LEU A 188 0.75 -6.03 9.85
N ALA A 189 -0.03 -6.25 8.79
CA ALA A 189 -0.35 -7.59 8.31
C ALA A 189 0.89 -8.35 7.79
N VAL A 190 0.92 -9.66 8.06
CA VAL A 190 1.89 -10.60 7.49
C VAL A 190 1.69 -10.73 5.98
N ASP A 191 2.76 -11.06 5.27
CA ASP A 191 2.80 -11.31 3.83
C ASP A 191 2.37 -10.15 2.93
N THR A 192 2.19 -8.98 3.54
CA THR A 192 1.92 -7.71 2.89
C THR A 192 3.22 -6.94 2.72
N THR A 193 3.35 -6.27 1.58
CA THR A 193 4.51 -5.41 1.30
C THR A 193 4.22 -4.00 1.76
N TYR A 194 5.17 -3.40 2.47
CA TYR A 194 5.12 -2.04 2.97
C TYR A 194 6.31 -1.24 2.45
N HIS A 195 6.07 0.03 2.15
CA HIS A 195 7.13 1.01 2.00
C HIS A 195 7.38 1.68 3.35
N MET A 196 8.55 1.45 3.92
CA MET A 196 8.97 1.96 5.21
C MET A 196 9.91 3.14 5.03
N ALA A 197 9.78 4.16 5.88
CA ALA A 197 10.78 5.21 5.97
C ALA A 197 10.96 5.73 7.40
N LEU A 198 12.19 6.04 7.76
CA LEU A 198 12.54 6.87 8.91
C LEU A 198 13.07 8.20 8.39
N VAL A 199 12.42 9.28 8.78
CA VAL A 199 12.80 10.64 8.40
C VAL A 199 13.33 11.35 9.64
N SER A 200 14.58 11.79 9.61
CA SER A 200 15.12 12.67 10.66
C SER A 200 15.15 14.11 10.19
N ALA A 201 14.44 14.96 10.92
CA ALA A 201 14.42 16.40 10.73
C ALA A 201 14.33 17.11 12.08
N SER A 202 15.09 18.19 12.28
CA SER A 202 14.98 19.06 13.46
C SER A 202 15.08 18.34 14.82
N GLY A 203 15.88 17.27 14.91
CA GLY A 203 16.10 16.50 16.14
C GLY A 203 14.98 15.52 16.50
N VAL A 204 14.06 15.29 15.56
CA VAL A 204 12.97 14.33 15.65
C VAL A 204 13.17 13.23 14.60
N VAL A 205 12.70 12.02 14.90
CA VAL A 205 12.56 10.94 13.92
C VAL A 205 11.09 10.60 13.77
N THR A 206 10.60 10.64 12.54
CA THR A 206 9.23 10.25 12.19
C THR A 206 9.29 8.97 11.37
N CYS A 207 8.51 7.97 11.76
CA CYS A 207 8.38 6.72 11.02
C CYS A 207 7.15 6.79 10.11
N PHE A 208 7.33 6.40 8.86
CA PHE A 208 6.29 6.34 7.85
C PHE A 208 6.10 4.92 7.35
N VAL A 209 4.83 4.53 7.19
CA VAL A 209 4.39 3.32 6.50
C VAL A 209 3.52 3.75 5.32
N ASN A 210 3.90 3.36 4.10
CA ASN A 210 3.21 3.70 2.86
C ASN A 210 3.01 5.22 2.65
N GLY A 211 3.93 6.03 3.18
CA GLY A 211 3.87 7.49 3.14
C GLY A 211 2.99 8.15 4.22
N VAL A 212 2.41 7.36 5.12
CA VAL A 212 1.64 7.85 6.28
C VAL A 212 2.50 7.76 7.53
N ALA A 213 2.58 8.86 8.29
CA ALA A 213 3.31 8.86 9.56
C ALA A 213 2.59 7.96 10.57
N VAL A 214 3.31 6.97 11.14
CA VAL A 214 2.76 6.01 12.11
C VAL A 214 3.16 6.34 13.54
N PHE A 215 4.33 6.96 13.73
CA PHE A 215 4.72 7.56 15.00
C PHE A 215 5.77 8.64 14.77
N GLU A 216 5.94 9.48 15.78
CA GLU A 216 6.98 10.49 15.85
C GLU A 216 7.65 10.43 17.22
N THR A 217 8.98 10.55 17.26
CA THR A 217 9.71 10.63 18.53
C THR A 217 9.51 11.99 19.16
N ARG A 218 9.61 12.08 20.49
CA ARG A 218 9.84 13.38 21.12
C ARG A 218 11.16 13.97 20.60
N PRO A 219 11.34 15.31 20.62
CA PRO A 219 12.62 15.92 20.27
C PRO A 219 13.74 15.33 21.12
N LEU A 220 14.67 14.62 20.48
CA LEU A 220 15.80 13.96 21.13
C LEU A 220 16.97 14.93 21.31
N THR A 221 17.10 15.87 20.38
CA THR A 221 18.13 16.91 20.33
C THR A 221 17.55 18.19 19.74
N THR A 222 18.22 19.33 19.94
CA THR A 222 17.87 20.60 19.24
C THR A 222 18.42 20.66 17.82
N ASN A 223 19.39 19.80 17.50
CA ASN A 223 20.01 19.66 16.19
C ASN A 223 19.50 18.40 15.47
N PRO A 224 19.60 18.30 14.14
CA PRO A 224 19.34 17.06 13.42
C PRO A 224 20.15 15.89 13.99
N ILE A 225 19.52 14.73 14.13
CA ILE A 225 20.20 13.51 14.56
C ILE A 225 21.06 13.07 13.38
N LEU A 226 22.37 13.04 13.56
CA LEU A 226 23.26 12.53 12.53
C LEU A 226 23.17 11.00 12.49
N LEU A 227 23.54 10.41 11.35
CA LEU A 227 23.59 8.98 11.16
C LEU A 227 24.99 8.63 10.66
N ASP A 228 25.69 7.84 11.46
CA ASP A 228 27.03 7.33 11.18
C ASP A 228 27.01 5.87 10.74
N SER A 229 26.08 5.07 11.21
CA SER A 229 25.89 3.72 10.69
C SER A 229 24.48 3.20 10.96
N PHE A 230 24.08 2.21 10.18
CA PHE A 230 22.88 1.43 10.45
C PHE A 230 23.15 -0.04 10.19
N GLU A 231 22.40 -0.88 10.89
CA GLU A 231 22.44 -2.33 10.76
C GLU A 231 21.02 -2.90 10.83
N PHE A 232 20.67 -3.70 9.83
CA PHE A 232 19.51 -4.57 9.86
C PHE A 232 19.93 -5.95 10.37
N ALA A 233 19.46 -6.36 11.54
CA ALA A 233 19.77 -7.64 12.16
C ALA A 233 18.66 -8.04 13.12
N VAL A 234 18.31 -9.33 13.16
CA VAL A 234 17.36 -9.87 14.15
C VAL A 234 18.12 -10.78 15.09
N ALA A 235 18.03 -10.50 16.39
CA ALA A 235 18.64 -11.34 17.42
C ALA A 235 17.86 -12.66 17.59
N PRO A 236 18.51 -13.77 17.98
CA PRO A 236 17.84 -14.99 18.40
C PRO A 236 16.76 -14.76 19.45
N SER A 237 15.49 -14.78 19.04
CA SER A 237 14.33 -14.79 19.93
C SER A 237 13.66 -16.16 19.86
N PRO A 238 13.44 -16.86 20.99
CA PRO A 238 12.88 -18.21 21.00
C PRO A 238 11.39 -18.28 20.62
N ARG A 239 10.73 -17.15 20.27
CA ARG A 239 9.26 -17.08 20.15
C ARG A 239 8.71 -16.42 18.88
N SER A 240 9.51 -15.70 18.09
CA SER A 240 8.99 -15.03 16.89
C SER A 240 9.04 -15.99 15.69
N SER A 241 7.87 -16.49 15.28
CA SER A 241 7.71 -17.19 13.99
C SER A 241 7.83 -16.24 12.81
N ILE A 242 7.64 -14.94 13.05
CA ILE A 242 7.61 -13.91 12.01
C ILE A 242 9.00 -13.32 11.82
N LEU A 243 9.44 -13.22 10.56
CA LEU A 243 10.74 -12.69 10.18
C LEU A 243 10.61 -11.56 9.15
N PRO A 244 11.38 -10.47 9.28
CA PRO A 244 11.40 -9.41 8.28
C PRO A 244 12.15 -9.85 7.01
N LEU A 245 11.53 -9.56 5.88
CA LEU A 245 12.10 -9.63 4.55
C LEU A 245 12.28 -8.20 4.04
N LEU A 246 13.48 -7.85 3.58
CA LEU A 246 13.84 -6.49 3.16
C LEU A 246 14.17 -6.42 1.67
N SER A 247 13.83 -5.31 1.02
CA SER A 247 14.26 -5.02 -0.35
C SER A 247 14.43 -3.50 -0.53
N HIS A 248 15.21 -3.06 -1.53
CA HIS A 248 15.38 -1.63 -1.86
C HIS A 248 15.69 -0.69 -0.69
N VAL A 249 16.75 -0.96 0.08
CA VAL A 249 17.21 -0.06 1.15
C VAL A 249 17.90 1.15 0.54
N ALA A 250 17.53 2.37 0.91
CA ALA A 250 18.22 3.58 0.45
C ALA A 250 18.30 4.65 1.53
N LEU A 251 19.40 5.40 1.50
CA LEU A 251 19.59 6.57 2.36
C LEU A 251 19.61 7.83 1.49
N VAL A 252 18.67 8.73 1.74
CA VAL A 252 18.53 10.04 1.10
C VAL A 252 19.13 11.09 2.03
N THR A 253 19.93 12.01 1.49
CA THR A 253 20.66 13.05 2.27
C THR A 253 19.81 14.28 2.60
N ARG A 254 18.48 14.12 2.61
CA ARG A 254 17.51 15.13 3.06
C ARG A 254 16.29 14.45 3.67
N ALA A 255 15.48 15.20 4.41
CA ALA A 255 14.14 14.78 4.76
C ALA A 255 13.22 14.78 3.52
N LEU A 256 12.52 13.66 3.28
CA LEU A 256 11.43 13.57 2.31
C LEU A 256 10.10 13.98 2.95
N SER A 257 9.22 14.61 2.17
CA SER A 257 7.87 14.90 2.61
C SER A 257 6.97 13.67 2.59
N ALA A 258 5.85 13.70 3.32
CA ALA A 258 4.84 12.65 3.27
C ALA A 258 4.32 12.40 1.83
N GLU A 259 4.17 13.45 1.03
CA GLU A 259 3.73 13.36 -0.37
C GLU A 259 4.75 12.61 -1.24
N GLU A 260 6.04 12.92 -1.07
CA GLU A 260 7.12 12.23 -1.79
C GLU A 260 7.19 10.76 -1.39
N LEU A 261 7.10 10.46 -0.09
CA LEU A 261 7.09 9.09 0.43
C LEU A 261 5.85 8.31 -0.03
N HIS A 262 4.70 8.97 -0.12
CA HIS A 262 3.48 8.35 -0.61
C HIS A 262 3.55 8.09 -2.13
N ALA A 263 4.19 8.97 -2.90
CA ALA A 263 4.47 8.72 -4.31
C ALA A 263 5.41 7.51 -4.51
N LEU A 264 6.46 7.38 -3.70
CA LEU A 264 7.35 6.22 -3.69
C LEU A 264 6.60 4.93 -3.31
N ALA A 265 5.78 4.98 -2.27
CA ALA A 265 4.95 3.86 -1.85
C ALA A 265 4.01 3.39 -2.96
N ARG A 266 3.32 4.32 -3.65
CA ARG A 266 2.46 3.99 -4.79
C ARG A 266 3.22 3.32 -5.93
N ALA A 267 4.46 3.75 -6.20
CA ALA A 267 5.27 3.14 -7.25
C ALA A 267 5.80 1.74 -6.89
N ALA A 268 5.97 1.42 -5.60
CA ALA A 268 6.56 0.16 -5.13
C ALA A 268 5.53 -0.89 -4.70
N VAL A 269 4.63 -0.51 -3.79
CA VAL A 269 3.78 -1.43 -3.02
C VAL A 269 2.65 -1.95 -3.91
N PRO A 270 2.43 -3.27 -4.02
CA PRO A 270 1.28 -3.83 -4.74
C PRO A 270 -0.03 -3.23 -4.25
N SER A 271 -0.91 -2.86 -5.18
CA SER A 271 -2.24 -2.34 -4.82
C SER A 271 -3.08 -3.46 -4.22
N PRO A 272 -4.05 -3.13 -3.33
CA PRO A 272 -5.05 -4.08 -2.91
C PRO A 272 -5.69 -4.76 -4.12
N ARG A 273 -5.92 -6.08 -3.99
CA ARG A 273 -6.52 -6.86 -5.07
C ARG A 273 -7.99 -6.50 -5.19
N LEU A 274 -8.44 -6.30 -6.43
CA LEU A 274 -9.87 -6.18 -6.70
C LEU A 274 -10.58 -7.48 -6.32
N VAL A 275 -11.75 -7.37 -5.72
CA VAL A 275 -12.61 -8.50 -5.37
C VAL A 275 -13.39 -8.91 -6.61
N ALA A 276 -13.27 -10.17 -7.01
CA ALA A 276 -14.01 -10.72 -8.13
C ALA A 276 -15.36 -11.28 -7.64
N GLY A 277 -16.44 -10.85 -8.28
CA GLY A 277 -17.78 -11.42 -8.13
C GLY A 277 -18.27 -11.95 -9.47
N GLY A 278 -18.92 -13.11 -9.49
CA GLY A 278 -19.50 -13.69 -10.69
C GLY A 278 -21.01 -13.86 -10.61
N ALA A 279 -21.63 -14.27 -11.71
CA ALA A 279 -23.07 -14.52 -11.77
C ALA A 279 -23.49 -15.60 -10.76
N ASP A 280 -24.50 -15.28 -9.94
CA ASP A 280 -25.05 -16.17 -8.92
C ASP A 280 -23.99 -16.67 -7.93
N ASP A 281 -23.07 -15.78 -7.55
CA ASP A 281 -21.91 -16.03 -6.66
C ASP A 281 -20.86 -17.03 -7.19
N PHE A 282 -21.00 -17.50 -8.43
CA PHE A 282 -20.03 -18.40 -9.04
C PHE A 282 -18.90 -17.61 -9.70
N VAL A 283 -17.68 -17.70 -9.16
CA VAL A 283 -16.48 -17.11 -9.75
C VAL A 283 -15.31 -18.09 -9.69
N ASP A 284 -14.61 -18.25 -10.81
CA ASP A 284 -13.32 -18.94 -10.82
C ASP A 284 -12.26 -18.03 -10.17
N LEU A 285 -11.73 -18.46 -9.02
CA LEU A 285 -10.72 -17.72 -8.26
C LEU A 285 -9.40 -17.55 -9.01
N SER A 286 -9.19 -18.27 -10.13
CA SER A 286 -8.04 -18.09 -11.01
C SER A 286 -8.15 -16.82 -11.89
N VAL A 287 -9.37 -16.31 -12.08
CA VAL A 287 -9.64 -15.14 -12.92
C VAL A 287 -9.14 -13.88 -12.22
N THR A 288 -8.21 -13.17 -12.88
CA THR A 288 -7.59 -11.95 -12.36
C THR A 288 -7.86 -10.76 -13.28
N CYS A 289 -8.00 -9.57 -12.69
CA CYS A 289 -8.18 -8.36 -13.47
C CYS A 289 -6.87 -8.00 -14.17
N LEU A 290 -6.90 -7.89 -15.50
CA LEU A 290 -5.75 -7.50 -16.31
C LEU A 290 -5.74 -6.00 -16.65
N GLU A 291 -6.79 -5.27 -16.29
CA GLU A 291 -6.92 -3.83 -16.57
C GLU A 291 -6.14 -3.03 -15.50
N SER A 292 -4.93 -2.59 -15.82
CA SER A 292 -4.12 -1.78 -14.90
C SER A 292 -4.81 -0.47 -14.50
N VAL A 293 -5.59 0.13 -15.40
CA VAL A 293 -6.40 1.34 -15.15
C VAL A 293 -7.55 1.12 -14.16
N ALA A 294 -7.91 -0.14 -13.88
CA ALA A 294 -8.96 -0.48 -12.91
C ALA A 294 -8.44 -0.56 -11.47
N SER A 295 -7.11 -0.64 -11.28
CA SER A 295 -6.50 -0.72 -9.95
C SER A 295 -6.88 0.49 -9.09
N GLU A 296 -6.90 0.30 -7.78
CA GLU A 296 -7.27 1.33 -6.80
C GLU A 296 -6.39 2.59 -6.91
N ASP A 297 -5.10 2.39 -7.08
CA ASP A 297 -4.08 3.44 -7.11
C ASP A 297 -3.79 3.98 -8.52
N SER A 298 -4.50 3.50 -9.54
CA SER A 298 -4.33 3.94 -10.92
C SER A 298 -4.55 5.45 -11.09
N GLY A 299 -5.19 6.12 -10.13
CA GLY A 299 -5.62 7.51 -10.24
C GLY A 299 -6.73 7.70 -11.28
N HIS A 300 -7.42 6.62 -11.67
CA HIS A 300 -8.52 6.67 -12.62
C HIS A 300 -9.84 6.33 -11.95
N ARG A 301 -10.92 6.95 -12.42
CA ARG A 301 -12.30 6.55 -12.12
C ARG A 301 -12.97 6.02 -13.38
N VAL A 302 -13.96 5.13 -13.23
CA VAL A 302 -14.86 4.80 -14.34
C VAL A 302 -15.67 6.06 -14.65
N SER A 303 -15.62 6.52 -15.90
CA SER A 303 -16.33 7.72 -16.35
C SER A 303 -17.49 7.38 -17.30
N ALA A 304 -17.48 6.22 -17.95
CA ALA A 304 -18.61 5.79 -18.76
C ALA A 304 -18.73 4.26 -18.82
N VAL A 305 -19.97 3.81 -18.99
CA VAL A 305 -20.30 2.43 -19.33
C VAL A 305 -20.90 2.40 -20.72
N HIS A 306 -20.37 1.56 -21.59
CA HIS A 306 -20.87 1.33 -22.93
C HIS A 306 -21.40 -0.11 -23.03
N LEU A 307 -22.64 -0.29 -23.47
CA LEU A 307 -23.22 -1.61 -23.75
C LEU A 307 -23.55 -1.70 -25.24
N TRP A 308 -23.17 -2.81 -25.87
CA TRP A 308 -23.62 -3.19 -27.22
C TRP A 308 -24.64 -4.31 -27.09
N SER A 309 -25.76 -4.15 -27.78
CA SER A 309 -26.80 -5.19 -27.77
C SER A 309 -27.76 -5.07 -28.94
N GLY A 310 -28.24 -6.22 -29.42
CA GLY A 310 -29.44 -6.39 -30.23
C GLY A 310 -30.45 -7.28 -29.50
N ASP A 311 -30.83 -8.40 -30.13
CA ASP A 311 -31.66 -9.43 -29.50
C ASP A 311 -30.96 -10.12 -28.33
N PHE A 312 -29.62 -10.14 -28.34
CA PHE A 312 -28.75 -10.63 -27.28
C PHE A 312 -27.84 -9.51 -26.75
N PHE A 313 -27.11 -9.82 -25.67
CA PHE A 313 -26.06 -8.94 -25.17
C PHE A 313 -24.76 -9.20 -25.95
N ASP A 314 -24.29 -8.19 -26.67
CA ASP A 314 -23.14 -8.30 -27.59
C ASP A 314 -21.83 -7.78 -26.99
N GLY A 315 -21.89 -6.94 -25.95
CA GLY A 315 -20.68 -6.56 -25.21
C GLY A 315 -20.76 -5.38 -24.27
N VAL A 316 -19.67 -5.17 -23.53
CA VAL A 316 -19.46 -4.01 -22.65
C VAL A 316 -18.04 -3.46 -22.74
N GLN A 317 -17.92 -2.15 -22.57
CA GLN A 317 -16.64 -1.48 -22.37
C GLN A 317 -16.82 -0.40 -21.31
N LEU A 318 -15.84 -0.32 -20.40
CA LEU A 318 -15.70 0.82 -19.51
C LEU A 318 -14.74 1.83 -20.10
N THR A 319 -15.02 3.10 -19.85
CA THR A 319 -14.11 4.20 -20.10
C THR A 319 -13.68 4.79 -18.77
N TYR A 320 -12.41 5.14 -18.64
CA TYR A 320 -11.81 5.67 -17.43
C TYR A 320 -11.37 7.11 -17.62
N ALA A 321 -11.51 7.94 -16.59
CA ALA A 321 -10.96 9.30 -16.56
C ALA A 321 -9.92 9.40 -15.45
N ASN A 322 -8.74 9.93 -15.79
CA ASN A 322 -7.74 10.29 -14.80
C ASN A 322 -8.28 11.40 -13.90
N THR A 323 -8.23 11.21 -12.59
CA THR A 323 -8.80 12.14 -11.61
C THR A 323 -8.03 13.45 -11.51
N SER A 324 -6.75 13.47 -11.88
CA SER A 324 -5.90 14.66 -11.84
C SER A 324 -5.89 15.44 -13.15
N THR A 325 -5.84 14.75 -14.30
CA THR A 325 -5.69 15.40 -15.61
C THR A 325 -6.97 15.44 -16.42
N GLY A 326 -7.99 14.67 -16.05
CA GLY A 326 -9.21 14.48 -16.82
C GLY A 326 -9.03 13.68 -18.12
N VAL A 327 -7.82 13.21 -18.43
CA VAL A 327 -7.53 12.41 -19.63
C VAL A 327 -8.35 11.13 -19.59
N VAL A 328 -8.99 10.83 -20.73
CA VAL A 328 -9.89 9.71 -20.87
C VAL A 328 -9.19 8.54 -21.57
N THR A 329 -9.24 7.36 -20.95
CA THR A 329 -8.62 6.13 -21.43
C THR A 329 -9.70 5.05 -21.57
N PRO A 330 -9.90 4.47 -22.77
CA PRO A 330 -10.82 3.34 -22.92
C PRO A 330 -10.22 2.08 -22.26
N GLY A 331 -11.05 1.35 -21.52
CA GLY A 331 -10.71 0.00 -21.08
C GLY A 331 -10.84 -1.02 -22.19
N ARG A 332 -10.54 -2.28 -21.87
CA ARG A 332 -10.86 -3.40 -22.77
C ARG A 332 -12.35 -3.45 -23.09
N ALA A 333 -12.64 -3.59 -24.38
CA ALA A 333 -13.96 -3.94 -24.88
C ALA A 333 -14.15 -5.46 -24.82
N TRP A 334 -15.12 -5.91 -24.04
CA TRP A 334 -15.58 -7.29 -24.02
C TRP A 334 -16.77 -7.38 -24.97
N ALA A 335 -16.49 -7.55 -26.26
CA ALA A 335 -17.50 -7.51 -27.30
C ALA A 335 -17.30 -8.62 -28.33
N THR A 336 -18.41 -9.17 -28.83
CA THR A 336 -18.45 -10.16 -29.91
C THR A 336 -18.18 -9.49 -31.26
N THR A 337 -17.99 -10.29 -32.30
CA THR A 337 -17.88 -9.79 -33.68
C THR A 337 -19.18 -9.12 -34.17
N THR A 338 -20.33 -9.50 -33.62
CA THR A 338 -21.65 -8.91 -33.94
C THR A 338 -21.84 -7.52 -33.34
N ALA A 339 -21.06 -7.14 -32.32
CA ALA A 339 -21.17 -5.85 -31.64
C ALA A 339 -20.99 -4.63 -32.58
N ALA A 340 -20.24 -4.79 -33.69
CA ALA A 340 -20.05 -3.72 -34.68
C ALA A 340 -21.36 -3.30 -35.39
N GLY A 341 -22.33 -4.22 -35.50
CA GLY A 341 -23.67 -3.96 -36.04
C GLY A 341 -24.74 -3.71 -34.97
N ALA A 342 -24.42 -3.89 -33.70
CA ALA A 342 -25.35 -3.78 -32.58
C ALA A 342 -25.54 -2.33 -32.13
N ALA A 343 -26.68 -2.04 -31.51
CA ALA A 343 -26.94 -0.71 -30.95
C ALA A 343 -26.02 -0.48 -29.74
N LYS A 344 -25.26 0.62 -29.77
CA LYS A 344 -24.41 1.05 -28.65
C LYS A 344 -25.17 2.02 -27.77
N GLN A 345 -25.39 1.65 -26.51
CA GLN A 345 -25.90 2.54 -25.48
C GLN A 345 -24.77 2.97 -24.56
N THR A 346 -24.88 4.18 -23.98
CA THR A 346 -23.83 4.73 -23.12
C THR A 346 -24.44 5.46 -21.93
N LEU A 347 -23.93 5.14 -20.75
CA LEU A 347 -24.18 5.88 -19.52
C LEU A 347 -22.88 6.60 -19.13
N GLN A 348 -22.88 7.93 -19.30
CA GLN A 348 -21.81 8.79 -18.79
C GLN A 348 -22.01 8.98 -17.29
N LEU A 349 -21.05 8.54 -16.49
CA LEU A 349 -21.07 8.66 -15.03
C LEU A 349 -20.69 10.10 -14.63
N LEU A 350 -21.45 10.65 -13.70
CA LEU A 350 -21.15 11.93 -13.07
C LEU A 350 -19.92 11.78 -12.16
N GLU A 351 -19.39 12.91 -11.70
CA GLU A 351 -18.45 12.90 -10.59
C GLU A 351 -19.10 12.26 -9.35
N ASP A 352 -18.33 11.44 -8.63
CA ASP A 352 -18.79 10.62 -7.50
C ASP A 352 -19.87 9.57 -7.82
N GLU A 353 -20.16 9.33 -9.10
CA GLU A 353 -21.06 8.26 -9.51
C GLU A 353 -20.29 7.02 -9.97
N PHE A 354 -20.73 5.86 -9.52
CA PHE A 354 -20.12 4.58 -9.83
C PHE A 354 -21.15 3.46 -9.78
N ILE A 355 -20.78 2.33 -10.37
CA ILE A 355 -21.65 1.14 -10.50
C ILE A 355 -21.63 0.38 -9.17
N VAL A 356 -22.82 0.11 -8.61
CA VAL A 356 -23.00 -0.61 -7.35
C VAL A 356 -23.73 -1.94 -7.51
N GLN A 357 -24.37 -2.17 -8.67
CA GLN A 357 -25.05 -3.42 -8.96
C GLN A 357 -24.92 -3.78 -10.43
N VAL A 358 -24.74 -5.07 -10.69
CA VAL A 358 -24.70 -5.66 -12.03
C VAL A 358 -25.61 -6.88 -12.02
N ARG A 359 -26.60 -6.89 -12.90
CA ARG A 359 -27.57 -7.98 -13.04
C ARG A 359 -27.84 -8.26 -14.51
N GLY A 360 -28.51 -9.35 -14.83
CA GLY A 360 -28.84 -9.63 -16.21
C GLY A 360 -29.73 -10.84 -16.40
N ARG A 361 -29.74 -11.34 -17.63
CA ARG A 361 -30.48 -12.54 -18.01
C ARG A 361 -29.61 -13.43 -18.88
N ARG A 362 -29.64 -14.74 -18.63
CA ARG A 362 -28.89 -15.72 -19.40
C ARG A 362 -29.67 -17.02 -19.63
N GLY A 363 -29.54 -17.57 -20.83
CA GLY A 363 -29.94 -18.93 -21.19
C GLY A 363 -28.70 -19.73 -21.59
N ALA A 364 -28.66 -20.17 -22.84
CA ALA A 364 -27.44 -20.73 -23.43
C ALA A 364 -26.34 -19.67 -23.60
N TRP A 365 -26.73 -18.40 -23.75
CA TRP A 365 -25.86 -17.23 -23.89
C TRP A 365 -26.35 -16.09 -22.99
N MET A 366 -25.57 -15.01 -22.86
CA MET A 366 -26.06 -13.79 -22.24
C MET A 366 -27.13 -13.11 -23.11
N ASP A 367 -28.34 -13.02 -22.59
CA ASP A 367 -29.44 -12.33 -23.24
C ASP A 367 -29.44 -10.84 -22.89
N GLN A 368 -29.10 -10.49 -21.65
CA GLN A 368 -29.20 -9.12 -21.13
C GLN A 368 -28.16 -8.82 -20.06
N MET A 369 -27.71 -7.57 -20.00
CA MET A 369 -26.96 -7.01 -18.88
C MET A 369 -27.55 -5.65 -18.47
N SER A 370 -27.58 -5.40 -17.18
CA SER A 370 -28.03 -4.16 -16.56
C SER A 370 -27.04 -3.73 -15.48
N VAL A 371 -26.60 -2.47 -15.54
CA VAL A 371 -25.79 -1.85 -14.50
C VAL A 371 -26.62 -0.79 -13.78
N THR A 372 -26.50 -0.71 -12.47
CA THR A 372 -27.13 0.34 -11.65
C THR A 372 -26.07 1.06 -10.83
N THR A 373 -26.19 2.38 -10.76
CA THR A 373 -25.25 3.26 -10.05
C THR A 373 -25.73 3.60 -8.63
N ASN A 374 -24.83 4.13 -7.80
CA ASN A 374 -25.18 4.70 -6.49
C ASN A 374 -26.20 5.86 -6.58
N PHE A 375 -26.32 6.50 -7.74
CA PHE A 375 -27.30 7.55 -7.97
C PHE A 375 -28.67 7.00 -8.42
N GLY A 376 -28.81 5.67 -8.51
CA GLY A 376 -30.04 5.02 -8.93
C GLY A 376 -30.30 5.09 -10.44
N ARG A 377 -29.34 5.59 -11.23
CA ARG A 377 -29.41 5.52 -12.69
C ARG A 377 -29.00 4.13 -13.15
N SER A 378 -29.70 3.60 -14.14
CA SER A 378 -29.41 2.29 -14.72
C SER A 378 -29.26 2.36 -16.23
N LEU A 379 -28.47 1.43 -16.77
CA LEU A 379 -28.32 1.18 -18.19
C LEU A 379 -28.50 -0.31 -18.45
N THR A 380 -29.40 -0.67 -19.36
CA THR A 380 -29.72 -2.06 -19.68
C THR A 380 -29.61 -2.29 -21.18
N GLY A 381 -28.86 -3.31 -21.60
CA GLY A 381 -28.76 -3.74 -22.99
C GLY A 381 -29.07 -5.24 -23.13
N GLY A 382 -29.68 -5.61 -24.25
CA GLY A 382 -30.03 -6.99 -24.60
C GLY A 382 -31.53 -7.30 -24.51
N GLY A 383 -31.90 -8.55 -24.84
CA GLY A 383 -33.27 -9.02 -24.95
C GLY A 383 -33.90 -9.49 -23.64
N THR A 384 -35.07 -10.15 -23.74
CA THR A 384 -35.84 -10.64 -22.59
C THR A 384 -35.71 -12.16 -22.36
N GLY A 385 -34.86 -12.84 -23.13
CA GLY A 385 -34.56 -14.26 -23.01
C GLY A 385 -33.93 -14.65 -21.67
N GLY A 386 -33.74 -15.95 -21.45
CA GLY A 386 -33.00 -16.47 -20.30
C GLY A 386 -33.66 -16.33 -18.92
N GLY A 387 -33.00 -16.90 -17.91
CA GLY A 387 -33.29 -16.71 -16.49
C GLY A 387 -32.50 -15.53 -15.91
N PRO A 388 -32.99 -14.87 -14.83
CA PRO A 388 -32.27 -13.77 -14.20
C PRO A 388 -30.99 -14.27 -13.52
N PHE A 389 -29.99 -13.39 -13.44
CA PHE A 389 -28.82 -13.55 -12.58
C PHE A 389 -28.47 -12.21 -11.93
N ASP A 390 -27.74 -12.26 -10.82
CA ASP A 390 -27.11 -11.09 -10.19
C ASP A 390 -25.61 -11.39 -10.00
N VAL A 391 -24.78 -10.35 -10.04
CA VAL A 391 -23.36 -10.46 -9.73
C VAL A 391 -23.10 -9.78 -8.40
N PHE A 392 -22.62 -10.56 -7.44
CA PHE A 392 -22.31 -10.04 -6.12
C PHE A 392 -21.23 -8.96 -6.18
N ILE A 393 -21.62 -7.75 -5.75
CA ILE A 393 -20.71 -6.66 -5.42
C ILE A 393 -20.91 -6.39 -3.94
N PRO A 394 -19.87 -6.51 -3.08
CA PRO A 394 -20.04 -6.28 -1.66
C PRO A 394 -20.61 -4.88 -1.37
N ALA A 395 -21.33 -4.75 -0.25
CA ALA A 395 -21.80 -3.44 0.19
C ALA A 395 -20.61 -2.49 0.39
N GLY A 396 -20.72 -1.27 -0.12
CA GLY A 396 -19.61 -0.33 -0.13
C GLY A 396 -18.47 -0.73 -1.08
N TYR A 397 -18.75 -1.47 -2.16
CA TYR A 397 -17.82 -1.72 -3.26
C TYR A 397 -18.39 -1.24 -4.60
N MET A 398 -17.49 -0.79 -5.49
CA MET A 398 -17.82 -0.21 -6.79
C MET A 398 -17.19 -1.08 -7.86
N ALA A 399 -17.92 -1.32 -8.95
CA ALA A 399 -17.36 -2.04 -10.08
C ALA A 399 -16.25 -1.19 -10.74
N ARG A 400 -15.10 -1.82 -10.95
CA ARG A 400 -13.90 -1.22 -11.52
C ARG A 400 -13.55 -1.79 -12.88
N ALA A 401 -13.87 -3.06 -13.13
CA ALA A 401 -13.66 -3.71 -14.41
C ALA A 401 -14.62 -4.90 -14.56
N PHE A 402 -14.69 -5.41 -15.79
CA PHE A 402 -15.37 -6.65 -16.10
C PHE A 402 -14.40 -7.65 -16.73
N SER A 403 -14.76 -8.93 -16.66
CA SER A 403 -14.25 -10.00 -17.52
C SER A 403 -15.41 -10.87 -17.98
N PHE A 404 -15.27 -11.44 -19.16
CA PHE A 404 -16.26 -12.34 -19.76
C PHE A 404 -15.57 -13.48 -20.48
N ASP A 405 -16.25 -14.61 -20.57
CA ASP A 405 -15.92 -15.61 -21.57
C ASP A 405 -16.52 -15.16 -22.91
N ILE A 406 -15.67 -14.99 -23.92
CA ILE A 406 -16.10 -14.58 -25.26
C ILE A 406 -15.87 -15.72 -26.24
N GLY A 407 -16.96 -16.18 -26.85
CA GLY A 407 -16.95 -16.97 -28.08
C GLY A 407 -17.70 -16.20 -29.18
N ASP A 408 -18.58 -16.88 -29.91
CA ASP A 408 -19.52 -16.19 -30.82
C ASP A 408 -20.53 -15.31 -30.06
N HIS A 409 -20.70 -15.56 -28.75
CA HIS A 409 -21.56 -14.81 -27.84
C HIS A 409 -20.79 -14.45 -26.55
N VAL A 410 -21.27 -13.43 -25.84
CA VAL A 410 -20.78 -13.11 -24.49
C VAL A 410 -21.36 -14.10 -23.48
N ASN A 411 -20.50 -14.63 -22.61
CA ASN A 411 -20.87 -15.54 -21.54
C ASN A 411 -20.21 -15.13 -20.22
N GLN A 412 -20.81 -15.59 -19.11
CA GLN A 412 -20.29 -15.53 -17.73
C GLN A 412 -19.64 -14.19 -17.33
N PRO A 413 -20.40 -13.23 -16.78
CA PRO A 413 -19.82 -12.00 -16.28
C PRO A 413 -19.03 -12.26 -14.99
N VAL A 414 -17.83 -11.69 -14.94
CA VAL A 414 -17.08 -11.43 -13.70
C VAL A 414 -16.94 -9.93 -13.54
N VAL A 415 -17.29 -9.42 -12.36
CA VAL A 415 -17.13 -8.02 -11.97
C VAL A 415 -15.97 -7.94 -10.99
N PHE A 416 -15.00 -7.08 -11.29
CA PHE A 416 -13.96 -6.73 -10.34
C PHE A 416 -14.36 -5.47 -9.61
N SER A 417 -14.33 -5.52 -8.29
CA SER A 417 -14.82 -4.45 -7.43
C SER A 417 -13.78 -4.03 -6.38
N LEU A 418 -13.90 -2.78 -5.93
CA LEU A 418 -13.05 -2.13 -4.94
C LEU A 418 -13.94 -1.40 -3.95
N THR A 419 -13.55 -1.33 -2.68
CA THR A 419 -14.31 -0.60 -1.67
C THR A 419 -14.47 0.89 -2.05
N TRP A 420 -15.72 1.38 -2.05
CA TRP A 420 -16.07 2.79 -1.90
C TRP A 420 -16.94 2.85 -0.65
N VAL A 421 -16.54 3.60 0.37
CA VAL A 421 -17.49 3.85 1.46
C VAL A 421 -17.61 5.34 1.64
N VAL A 422 -18.83 5.85 1.60
CA VAL A 422 -19.16 7.23 1.98
C VAL A 422 -18.77 7.48 3.44
N VAL A 423 -18.86 6.45 4.30
CA VAL A 423 -18.28 6.44 5.66
C VAL A 423 -16.77 6.54 5.61
N VAL A 424 -16.09 5.82 4.71
CA VAL A 424 -14.65 5.97 4.49
C VAL A 424 -14.33 7.40 4.08
N ARG A 425 -15.04 7.99 3.12
CA ARG A 425 -14.86 9.40 2.73
C ARG A 425 -15.10 10.39 3.88
N TYR A 426 -16.09 10.14 4.74
CA TYR A 426 -16.40 11.00 5.90
C TYR A 426 -15.35 10.88 7.01
N LEU A 427 -14.96 9.65 7.35
CA LEU A 427 -13.90 9.34 8.31
C LEU A 427 -12.53 9.78 7.77
N THR A 428 -12.27 9.70 6.47
CA THR A 428 -11.09 10.26 5.80
C THR A 428 -11.07 11.78 5.90
N ASN A 429 -12.19 12.46 5.66
CA ASN A 429 -12.27 13.92 5.84
C ASN A 429 -12.00 14.34 7.30
N LEU A 430 -12.50 13.57 8.27
CA LEU A 430 -12.20 13.78 9.69
C LEU A 430 -10.73 13.47 10.02
N ALA A 431 -10.15 12.41 9.44
CA ALA A 431 -8.76 12.03 9.63
C ALA A 431 -7.75 12.97 8.95
N ASP A 432 -8.16 13.66 7.89
CA ASP A 432 -7.34 14.61 7.14
C ASP A 432 -7.53 16.05 7.64
N LYS A 433 -8.67 16.36 8.27
CA LYS A 433 -8.99 17.68 8.86
C LYS A 433 -9.58 17.53 10.27
N PRO A 434 -8.81 17.00 11.24
CA PRO A 434 -9.30 16.64 12.57
C PRO A 434 -9.75 17.83 13.40
N ASP A 435 -9.34 19.06 13.07
CA ASP A 435 -9.74 20.27 13.80
C ASP A 435 -11.02 20.91 13.27
N ASN A 436 -11.54 20.45 12.12
CA ASN A 436 -12.74 21.02 11.54
C ASN A 436 -14.00 20.47 12.21
N GLU A 437 -14.64 21.30 13.02
CA GLU A 437 -15.81 20.95 13.84
C GLU A 437 -17.03 20.48 13.02
N THR A 438 -17.09 20.81 11.72
CA THR A 438 -18.16 20.33 10.84
C THR A 438 -18.17 18.80 10.67
N PHE A 439 -17.07 18.13 10.98
CA PHE A 439 -16.93 16.67 10.88
C PHE A 439 -17.04 15.96 12.24
N HIS A 440 -17.18 16.69 13.35
CA HIS A 440 -17.23 16.14 14.70
C HIS A 440 -18.61 15.69 15.14
N LYS A 441 -19.65 16.05 14.39
CA LYS A 441 -21.03 15.68 14.72
C LYS A 441 -21.76 15.22 13.47
N ILE A 442 -22.27 14.00 13.49
CA ILE A 442 -22.98 13.38 12.39
C ILE A 442 -24.40 13.10 12.86
N LYS A 443 -25.39 13.62 12.14
CA LYS A 443 -26.81 13.33 12.43
C LYS A 443 -27.17 11.98 11.83
N ALA A 444 -27.37 10.96 12.66
CA ALA A 444 -27.68 9.60 12.24
C ALA A 444 -29.07 9.48 11.61
N THR A 445 -29.99 10.38 11.94
CA THR A 445 -31.33 10.48 11.31
C THR A 445 -31.32 11.20 9.96
N ASN A 446 -30.17 11.66 9.47
CA ASN A 446 -30.05 12.27 8.15
C ASN A 446 -30.35 11.23 7.05
N SER A 447 -31.27 11.54 6.14
CA SER A 447 -31.70 10.63 5.06
C SER A 447 -30.55 10.24 4.11
N TYR A 448 -29.57 11.11 3.92
CA TYR A 448 -28.34 10.81 3.18
C TYR A 448 -27.44 9.85 3.97
N PHE A 449 -27.28 10.05 5.28
CA PHE A 449 -26.47 9.15 6.11
C PHE A 449 -27.12 7.76 6.17
N GLN A 450 -28.39 7.66 6.53
CA GLN A 450 -29.13 6.39 6.60
C GLN A 450 -29.08 5.61 5.29
N LYS A 451 -29.30 6.27 4.15
CA LYS A 451 -29.25 5.61 2.83
C LYS A 451 -27.88 5.01 2.51
N ASN A 452 -26.79 5.63 2.97
CA ASN A 452 -25.42 5.22 2.65
C ASN A 452 -24.79 4.30 3.70
N VAL A 453 -25.38 4.16 4.89
CA VAL A 453 -24.87 3.28 5.97
C VAL A 453 -25.82 2.14 6.34
N ALA A 454 -27.04 2.12 5.79
CA ALA A 454 -28.04 1.07 6.00
C ALA A 454 -27.50 -0.37 5.88
N PRO A 455 -26.54 -0.71 5.00
CA PRO A 455 -25.96 -2.06 4.93
C PRO A 455 -25.18 -2.49 6.18
N LEU A 456 -24.71 -1.57 7.02
CA LEU A 456 -24.00 -1.90 8.27
C LEU A 456 -24.95 -2.43 9.36
N GLY A 457 -26.27 -2.25 9.20
CA GLY A 457 -27.28 -2.82 10.09
C GLY A 457 -27.01 -2.52 11.57
N GLY A 458 -27.10 -3.55 12.41
CA GLY A 458 -26.86 -3.45 13.86
C GLY A 458 -25.39 -3.26 14.28
N HIS A 459 -24.45 -3.28 13.34
CA HIS A 459 -23.02 -3.10 13.62
C HIS A 459 -22.58 -1.63 13.58
N LEU A 460 -23.47 -0.73 13.17
CA LEU A 460 -23.19 0.70 13.01
C LEU A 460 -22.64 1.34 14.29
N ASP A 461 -23.28 1.09 15.44
CA ASP A 461 -22.90 1.68 16.71
C ASP A 461 -21.53 1.19 17.19
N ALA A 462 -21.24 -0.10 16.99
CA ALA A 462 -19.95 -0.69 17.34
C ALA A 462 -18.81 -0.12 16.48
N VAL A 463 -19.07 0.13 15.19
CA VAL A 463 -18.10 0.74 14.27
C VAL A 463 -17.80 2.18 14.69
N PHE A 464 -18.83 2.99 14.97
CA PHE A 464 -18.63 4.39 15.35
C PHE A 464 -18.05 4.55 16.76
N ASP A 465 -18.41 3.67 17.72
CA ASP A 465 -17.77 3.64 19.04
C ASP A 465 -16.27 3.31 18.94
N ALA A 466 -15.91 2.33 18.11
CA ALA A 466 -14.51 2.00 17.81
C ALA A 466 -13.76 3.14 17.09
N CYS A 467 -14.46 3.96 16.30
CA CYS A 467 -13.95 5.20 15.71
C CYS A 467 -13.76 6.33 16.74
N GLY A 468 -14.19 6.16 17.99
CA GLY A 468 -14.16 7.18 19.01
C GLY A 468 -15.32 8.17 18.97
N PHE A 469 -16.48 7.77 18.43
CA PHE A 469 -17.70 8.57 18.50
C PHE A 469 -18.59 8.09 19.64
N ASP A 470 -19.29 9.03 20.28
CA ASP A 470 -20.36 8.74 21.21
C ASP A 470 -21.70 8.76 20.47
N HIS A 471 -22.53 7.76 20.71
CA HIS A 471 -23.92 7.77 20.28
C HIS A 471 -24.75 8.61 21.26
N VAL A 472 -25.26 9.75 20.81
CA VAL A 472 -25.99 10.73 21.62
C VAL A 472 -27.40 10.89 21.06
N GLU A 473 -28.40 10.65 21.91
CA GLU A 473 -29.79 11.04 21.64
C GLU A 473 -30.04 12.43 22.24
N GLU A 474 -30.53 13.36 21.42
CA GLU A 474 -30.95 14.69 21.86
C GLU A 474 -32.47 14.76 22.05
N ASP A 475 -32.91 15.71 22.89
CA ASP A 475 -34.33 15.96 23.16
C ASP A 475 -35.08 16.25 21.86
N GLY A 476 -35.94 15.30 21.44
CA GLY A 476 -36.64 15.32 20.16
C GLY A 476 -36.53 14.02 19.34
N GLY A 477 -35.73 13.05 19.79
CA GLY A 477 -35.57 11.75 19.13
C GLY A 477 -34.57 11.76 17.98
N ASP A 478 -33.78 12.83 17.86
CA ASP A 478 -32.68 12.89 16.90
C ASP A 478 -31.45 12.20 17.48
N VAL A 479 -30.88 11.30 16.68
CA VAL A 479 -29.70 10.52 17.02
C VAL A 479 -28.47 11.12 16.35
N PHE A 480 -27.37 11.26 17.09
CA PHE A 480 -26.09 11.76 16.61
C PHE A 480 -24.93 10.83 16.97
N PHE A 481 -23.95 10.76 16.08
CA PHE A 481 -22.60 10.30 16.40
C PHE A 481 -21.70 11.53 16.62
N VAL A 482 -21.11 11.65 17.81
CA VAL A 482 -20.28 12.80 18.21
C VAL A 482 -18.85 12.36 18.45
N TYR A 483 -17.88 12.87 17.68
CA TYR A 483 -16.48 12.49 17.79
C TYR A 483 -15.85 13.00 19.10
N ARG A 484 -15.21 12.10 19.86
CA ARG A 484 -14.52 12.40 21.12
C ARG A 484 -13.19 13.10 20.87
N LYS A 485 -13.20 14.33 20.37
CA LYS A 485 -12.01 15.16 20.04
C LYS A 485 -10.91 15.16 21.12
N HIS A 486 -11.27 15.02 22.39
CA HIS A 486 -10.35 15.09 23.54
C HIS A 486 -9.94 13.72 24.13
N ALA A 487 -10.57 12.62 23.70
CA ALA A 487 -10.34 11.28 24.25
C ALA A 487 -10.09 10.21 23.19
N ALA A 488 -10.52 10.44 21.95
CA ALA A 488 -10.28 9.59 20.80
C ALA A 488 -9.25 10.27 19.87
N PRO A 489 -8.06 9.68 19.69
CA PRO A 489 -7.04 10.24 18.82
C PRO A 489 -7.40 10.03 17.32
N PRO A 490 -6.92 10.88 16.39
CA PRO A 490 -7.21 10.78 14.95
C PRO A 490 -6.88 9.42 14.31
N HIS A 491 -6.03 8.61 14.93
CA HIS A 491 -5.72 7.25 14.47
C HIS A 491 -6.83 6.23 14.77
N ALA A 492 -7.74 6.47 15.72
CA ALA A 492 -8.91 5.61 15.95
C ALA A 492 -9.84 5.60 14.72
N VAL A 493 -9.94 6.76 14.04
CA VAL A 493 -10.67 6.91 12.78
C VAL A 493 -9.97 6.14 11.65
N ARG A 494 -8.63 6.20 11.58
CA ARG A 494 -7.83 5.46 10.57
C ARG A 494 -7.84 3.94 10.79
N ARG A 495 -7.84 3.50 12.04
CA ARG A 495 -8.01 2.09 12.44
C ARG A 495 -9.39 1.57 12.05
N ALA A 496 -10.44 2.34 12.28
CA ALA A 496 -11.78 1.92 11.87
C ALA A 496 -11.95 1.89 10.34
N LEU A 497 -11.27 2.76 9.58
CA LEU A 497 -11.20 2.65 8.11
C LEU A 497 -10.63 1.29 7.66
N TYR A 498 -9.60 0.81 8.37
CA TYR A 498 -8.96 -0.47 8.13
C TYR A 498 -9.80 -1.66 8.63
N ASP A 499 -10.42 -1.54 9.80
CA ASP A 499 -11.27 -2.57 10.41
C ASP A 499 -12.59 -2.72 9.66
N ILE A 500 -13.20 -1.66 9.11
CA ILE A 500 -14.36 -1.74 8.20
C ILE A 500 -13.98 -2.51 6.93
N ALA A 501 -12.82 -2.20 6.34
CA ALA A 501 -12.32 -2.90 5.16
C ALA A 501 -12.02 -4.39 5.44
N THR A 502 -11.57 -4.71 6.66
CA THR A 502 -11.25 -6.07 7.11
C THR A 502 -12.50 -6.86 7.53
N PHE A 503 -13.43 -6.25 8.27
CA PHE A 503 -14.68 -6.87 8.72
C PHE A 503 -15.58 -7.24 7.53
N LEU A 504 -15.72 -6.35 6.54
CA LEU A 504 -16.43 -6.64 5.29
C LEU A 504 -15.77 -7.74 4.45
N ALA A 505 -14.47 -8.00 4.65
CA ALA A 505 -13.75 -9.09 3.99
C ALA A 505 -13.87 -10.43 4.75
N VAL A 506 -14.25 -10.41 6.03
CA VAL A 506 -14.28 -11.58 6.93
C VAL A 506 -15.70 -12.07 7.24
N GLU A 507 -16.75 -11.27 6.99
CA GLU A 507 -18.15 -11.70 7.13
C GLU A 507 -18.64 -12.67 6.01
N LYS A 508 -17.72 -13.30 5.28
CA LYS A 508 -17.97 -14.46 4.40
C LYS A 508 -17.28 -15.71 4.92
#